data_AF-A0A3P1ZC10-F1
#
_entry.id   AF-A0A3P1ZC10-F1
#
_cell.length_a   1.000
_cell.length_b   1.000
_cell.length_c   1.000
_cell.angle_alpha   90.00
_cell.angle_beta   90.00
_cell.angle_gamma   90.00
#
_symmetry.space_group_name_H-M   'P 1'
#
loop_
_entity.id
_entity.type
_entity.pdbx_description
1 polymer ?
#
loop_
_entity_poly.entity_id
_entity_poly.type
_entity_poly.pdbx_seq_one_letter_code
_entity_poly.pdbx_strand_id
1 'polypeptide(L)'
;WPMKEPEETKNPAADAHSLAGMKVISLGELLDKEFPKRKHLILPWLRQGESAMVYAAPGVGKSLFALDLALTVAGGGRFLNEWEGPGEGEAWKVLYVDGEMPLDDIQARAAMIQRGK
;
A
#
# COMPACT_ATOMS: atom_id res chain seq x y z
N TRP A 1 -28.34 39.21 33.27
CA TRP A 1 -28.09 39.40 31.83
C TRP A 1 -28.97 38.40 31.09
N PRO A 2 -29.83 38.78 30.14
CA PRO A 2 -30.70 37.79 29.51
C PRO A 2 -29.83 36.83 28.68
N MET A 3 -30.02 35.53 28.90
CA MET A 3 -29.42 34.47 28.09
C MET A 3 -30.01 34.61 26.67
N LYS A 4 -29.17 34.96 25.69
CA LYS A 4 -29.57 34.85 24.28
C LYS A 4 -29.82 33.38 23.99
N GLU A 5 -30.92 33.09 23.31
CA GLU A 5 -31.16 31.76 22.73
C GLU A 5 -29.94 31.35 21.90
N PRO A 6 -29.54 30.07 21.91
CA PRO A 6 -28.42 29.62 21.12
C PRO A 6 -28.73 29.92 19.65
N GLU A 7 -27.90 30.78 19.03
CA GLU A 7 -27.95 31.00 17.58
C GLU A 7 -27.90 29.64 16.90
N GLU A 8 -28.90 29.37 16.07
CA GLU A 8 -28.91 28.23 15.16
C GLU A 8 -27.60 28.29 14.36
N THR A 9 -26.66 27.41 14.72
CA THR A 9 -25.39 27.31 14.02
C THR A 9 -25.71 26.80 12.62
N LYS A 10 -25.80 27.72 11.67
CA LYS A 10 -25.88 27.38 10.24
C LYS A 10 -24.75 26.40 9.96
N ASN A 11 -25.13 25.17 9.66
CA ASN A 11 -24.22 24.10 9.30
C ASN A 11 -23.33 24.62 8.14
N PRO A 12 -22.00 24.74 8.31
CA PRO A 12 -21.11 25.31 7.31
C PRO A 12 -20.99 24.47 6.02
N ALA A 13 -21.76 23.39 5.90
CA ALA A 13 -21.91 22.57 4.69
C ALA A 13 -22.55 23.30 3.50
N ALA A 14 -22.93 24.59 3.62
CA ALA A 14 -23.54 25.35 2.55
C ALA A 14 -22.57 25.73 1.41
N ASP A 15 -21.26 25.74 1.66
CA ASP A 15 -20.23 26.01 0.64
C ASP A 15 -19.61 24.70 0.14
N ALA A 16 -20.46 23.79 -0.32
CA ALA A 16 -20.05 22.51 -0.88
C ALA A 16 -19.62 22.69 -2.35
N HIS A 17 -18.31 22.72 -2.61
CA HIS A 17 -17.80 22.16 -3.85
C HIS A 17 -18.47 20.80 -4.06
N SER A 18 -19.06 20.54 -5.24
CA SER A 18 -19.96 19.41 -5.44
C SER A 18 -19.38 18.11 -4.86
N LEU A 19 -19.99 17.61 -3.79
CA LEU A 19 -19.65 16.34 -3.14
C LEU A 19 -20.05 15.12 -4.00
N ALA A 20 -20.18 15.30 -5.32
CA ALA A 20 -20.58 14.26 -6.24
C ALA A 20 -19.59 13.09 -6.15
N GLY A 21 -20.04 12.00 -5.50
CA GLY A 21 -19.25 10.79 -5.28
C GLY A 21 -18.54 10.66 -3.94
N MET A 22 -18.58 11.67 -3.06
CA MET A 22 -18.02 11.54 -1.71
C MET A 22 -19.08 11.04 -0.73
N LYS A 23 -18.74 10.00 0.03
CA LYS A 23 -19.56 9.53 1.15
C LYS A 23 -19.04 10.14 2.45
N VAL A 24 -19.82 11.06 3.02
CA VAL A 24 -19.59 11.56 4.38
C VAL A 24 -20.18 10.55 5.36
N ILE A 25 -19.43 10.20 6.41
CA ILE A 25 -19.90 9.38 7.53
C ILE A 25 -19.61 10.12 8.84
N SER A 26 -20.54 10.04 9.78
CA SER A 26 -20.38 10.51 11.15
C SER A 26 -19.41 9.61 11.93
N LEU A 27 -18.94 10.10 13.08
CA LEU A 27 -18.08 9.31 13.96
C LEU A 27 -18.78 8.02 14.45
N GLY A 28 -20.06 8.09 14.79
CA GLY A 28 -20.83 6.90 15.20
C GLY A 28 -20.89 5.86 14.09
N GLU A 29 -21.23 6.28 12.87
CA GLU A 29 -21.25 5.39 11.70
C GLU A 29 -19.87 4.81 11.38
N LEU A 30 -18.78 5.55 11.64
CA LEU A 30 -17.41 5.04 11.46
C LEU A 30 -17.09 3.95 12.49
N LEU A 31 -17.46 4.14 13.76
CA LEU A 31 -17.18 3.19 14.83
C LEU A 31 -18.01 1.91 14.70
N ASP A 32 -19.24 2.02 14.19
CA ASP A 32 -20.13 0.88 13.95
C ASP A 32 -19.80 0.13 12.64
N LYS A 33 -18.87 0.66 11.82
CA LYS A 33 -18.56 0.10 10.52
C LYS A 33 -17.54 -1.03 10.62
N GLU A 34 -17.90 -2.17 10.06
CA GLU A 34 -16.97 -3.27 9.83
C GLU A 34 -16.12 -2.99 8.57
N PHE A 35 -14.79 -3.01 8.72
CA PHE A 35 -13.86 -2.91 7.61
C PHE A 35 -13.29 -4.28 7.26
N PRO A 36 -13.18 -4.63 5.96
CA PRO A 36 -12.53 -5.87 5.58
C PRO A 36 -11.07 -5.85 6.03
N LYS A 37 -10.58 -7.01 6.49
CA LYS A 37 -9.16 -7.16 6.85
C LYS A 37 -8.31 -6.95 5.60
N ARG A 38 -7.37 -6.00 5.68
CA ARG A 38 -6.40 -5.76 4.61
C ARG A 38 -5.51 -6.99 4.45
N LYS A 39 -5.35 -7.49 3.22
CA LYS A 39 -4.44 -8.60 2.95
C LYS A 39 -2.98 -8.14 3.04
N HIS A 40 -2.09 -9.05 3.38
CA HIS A 40 -0.64 -8.80 3.34
C HIS A 40 -0.13 -9.03 1.91
N LEU A 41 0.71 -8.11 1.45
CA LEU A 41 1.57 -8.31 0.31
C LEU A 41 2.85 -9.04 0.76
N ILE A 42 3.40 -8.66 1.93
CA ILE A 42 4.50 -9.33 2.62
C ILE A 42 4.18 -9.36 4.13
N LEU A 43 4.35 -10.51 4.77
CA LEU A 43 4.17 -10.62 6.22
C LEU A 43 5.45 -10.25 7.00
N PRO A 44 5.32 -9.59 8.17
CA PRO A 44 4.09 -9.04 8.75
C PRO A 44 3.82 -7.56 8.40
N TRP A 45 4.64 -6.94 7.54
CA TRP A 45 4.83 -5.48 7.55
C TRP A 45 4.28 -4.71 6.34
N LEU A 46 3.91 -5.37 5.22
CA LEU A 46 3.37 -4.67 4.05
C LEU A 46 1.97 -5.17 3.72
N ARG A 47 0.95 -4.33 3.94
CA ARG A 47 -0.45 -4.63 3.60
C ARG A 47 -0.93 -3.82 2.40
N GLN A 48 -2.06 -4.24 1.84
CA GLN A 48 -2.75 -3.48 0.82
C GLN A 48 -3.07 -2.05 1.26
N GLY A 49 -2.88 -1.10 0.35
CA GLY A 49 -3.13 0.32 0.61
C GLY A 49 -2.10 1.00 1.51
N GLU A 50 -1.01 0.31 1.86
CA GLU A 50 0.13 0.92 2.57
C GLU A 50 1.18 1.40 1.57
N SER A 51 1.91 2.44 1.97
CA SER A 51 3.08 2.93 1.27
C SER A 51 4.29 2.80 2.17
N ALA A 52 5.40 2.31 1.61
CA ALA A 52 6.66 2.12 2.32
C ALA A 52 7.81 2.71 1.50
N MET A 53 8.81 3.26 2.17
CA MET A 53 10.01 3.81 1.54
C MET A 53 11.24 3.02 1.98
N VAL A 54 11.98 2.49 1.01
CA VAL A 54 13.25 1.81 1.25
C VAL A 54 14.39 2.80 1.01
N TYR A 55 15.20 3.03 2.04
CA TYR A 55 16.30 4.00 2.00
C TYR A 55 17.62 3.36 2.40
N ALA A 56 18.66 3.62 1.60
CA ALA A 56 20.04 3.19 1.84
C ALA A 56 21.01 3.90 0.86
N ALA A 57 22.30 3.87 1.15
CA ALA A 57 23.35 4.39 0.27
C ALA A 57 23.38 3.67 -1.11
N PRO A 58 24.00 4.27 -2.15
CA PRO A 58 24.26 3.58 -3.43
C PRO A 58 25.01 2.26 -3.23
N GLY A 59 24.74 1.26 -4.07
CA GLY A 59 25.41 -0.05 -4.02
C GLY A 59 24.93 -1.02 -2.92
N VAL A 60 24.09 -0.58 -1.96
CA VAL A 60 23.62 -1.44 -0.86
C VAL A 60 22.63 -2.53 -1.30
N GLY A 61 22.04 -2.42 -2.50
CA GLY A 61 21.13 -3.44 -3.04
C GLY A 61 19.65 -3.08 -3.05
N LYS A 62 19.29 -1.79 -2.94
CA LYS A 62 17.88 -1.33 -2.98
C LYS A 62 17.11 -1.82 -4.21
N SER A 63 17.70 -1.77 -5.40
CA SER A 63 17.02 -2.22 -6.62
C SER A 63 16.80 -3.73 -6.62
N LEU A 64 17.74 -4.51 -6.07
CA LEU A 64 17.58 -5.96 -5.91
C LEU A 64 16.49 -6.29 -4.89
N PHE A 65 16.47 -5.57 -3.76
CA PHE A 65 15.41 -5.65 -2.74
C PHE A 65 14.04 -5.36 -3.37
N ALA A 66 13.91 -4.26 -4.13
CA ALA A 66 12.66 -3.88 -4.77
C ALA A 66 12.21 -4.89 -5.84
N LEU A 67 13.15 -5.46 -6.60
CA LEU A 67 12.87 -6.47 -7.62
C LEU A 67 12.43 -7.80 -7.00
N ASP A 68 13.10 -8.27 -5.94
CA ASP A 68 12.68 -9.49 -5.23
C ASP A 68 11.31 -9.31 -4.55
N LEU A 69 11.06 -8.13 -3.97
CA LEU A 69 9.75 -7.77 -3.44
C LEU A 69 8.67 -7.87 -4.53
N ALA A 70 8.91 -7.24 -5.70
CA ALA A 70 7.99 -7.26 -6.82
C ALA A 70 7.69 -8.68 -7.31
N LEU A 71 8.72 -9.51 -7.47
CA LEU A 71 8.58 -10.90 -7.92
C LEU A 71 7.85 -11.76 -6.87
N THR A 72 8.14 -11.56 -5.58
CA THR A 72 7.44 -12.27 -4.49
C THR A 72 5.96 -11.92 -4.46
N VAL A 73 5.62 -10.65 -4.61
CA VAL A 73 4.22 -10.21 -4.60
C VAL A 73 3.48 -10.69 -5.86
N ALA A 74 4.19 -10.79 -7.00
CA ALA A 74 3.63 -11.23 -8.27
C ALA A 74 3.47 -12.74 -8.42
N GLY A 75 4.32 -13.54 -7.76
CA GLY A 75 4.37 -15.00 -7.94
C GLY A 75 4.23 -15.82 -6.65
N GLY A 76 4.21 -15.19 -5.48
CA GLY A 76 4.28 -15.87 -4.19
C GLY A 76 5.71 -16.25 -3.78
N GLY A 77 5.80 -17.13 -2.79
CA GLY A 77 7.07 -17.61 -2.24
C GLY A 77 7.59 -16.72 -1.11
N ARG A 78 8.92 -16.76 -0.89
CA ARG A 78 9.59 -15.97 0.15
C ARG A 78 10.26 -14.74 -0.41
N PHE A 79 10.21 -13.66 0.36
CA PHE A 79 10.94 -12.42 0.12
C PHE A 79 12.23 -12.42 0.96
N LEU A 80 13.38 -12.29 0.31
CA LEU A 80 14.71 -12.38 0.93
C LEU A 80 14.91 -13.62 1.82
N ASN A 81 14.24 -14.74 1.51
CA ASN A 81 14.24 -16.01 2.26
C ASN A 81 13.76 -15.95 3.72
N GLU A 82 13.49 -14.75 4.25
CA GLU A 82 13.09 -14.51 5.64
C GLU A 82 11.61 -14.20 5.76
N TRP A 83 11.07 -13.39 4.86
CA TRP A 83 9.67 -12.95 4.92
C TRP A 83 8.78 -13.78 4.01
N GLU A 84 7.54 -13.96 4.45
CA GLU A 84 6.52 -14.66 3.67
C GLU A 84 5.84 -13.67 2.71
N GLY A 85 5.72 -14.09 1.45
CA GLY A 85 4.93 -13.39 0.45
C GLY A 85 3.43 -13.48 0.72
N PRO A 86 2.60 -13.19 -0.30
CA PRO A 86 1.17 -13.48 -0.23
C PRO A 86 0.93 -14.97 0.13
N GLY A 87 -0.24 -15.26 0.70
CA GLY A 87 -0.61 -16.64 1.08
C GLY A 87 -0.52 -17.62 -0.08
N GLU A 88 -0.44 -18.92 0.22
CA GLU A 88 -0.32 -19.97 -0.81
C GLU A 88 -1.46 -19.87 -1.84
N GLY A 89 -1.09 -19.76 -3.13
CA GLY A 89 -2.04 -19.54 -4.23
C GLY A 89 -2.52 -18.10 -4.43
N GLU A 90 -2.05 -17.14 -3.62
CA GLU A 90 -2.31 -15.71 -3.81
C GLU A 90 -1.17 -15.02 -4.57
N ALA A 91 -1.54 -14.13 -5.50
CA ALA A 91 -0.61 -13.32 -6.27
C ALA A 91 -1.28 -12.00 -6.68
N TRP A 92 -0.48 -10.95 -6.85
CA TRP A 92 -0.96 -9.61 -7.23
C TRP A 92 -0.31 -9.14 -8.52
N LYS A 93 -1.04 -8.35 -9.32
CA LYS A 93 -0.45 -7.68 -10.48
C LYS A 93 0.48 -6.57 -9.98
N VAL A 94 1.76 -6.65 -10.33
CA VAL A 94 2.79 -5.69 -9.92
C VAL A 94 3.31 -4.94 -11.14
N LEU A 95 3.43 -3.62 -11.02
CA LEU A 95 4.17 -2.77 -11.95
C LEU A 95 5.50 -2.39 -11.30
N TYR A 96 6.62 -2.82 -11.89
CA TYR A 96 7.96 -2.42 -11.49
C TYR A 96 8.46 -1.32 -12.42
N VAL A 97 8.86 -0.19 -11.85
CA VAL A 97 9.38 0.97 -12.59
C VAL A 97 10.81 1.23 -12.12
N ASP A 98 11.78 1.10 -13.03
CA ASP A 98 13.19 1.42 -12.78
C ASP A 98 13.64 2.45 -13.82
N GLY A 99 14.40 3.45 -13.38
CA GLY A 99 14.89 4.56 -14.20
C GLY A 99 16.41 4.63 -14.33
N GLU A 100 17.15 3.72 -13.69
CA GLU A 100 18.62 3.73 -13.70
C GLU A 100 19.23 2.46 -14.28
N MET A 101 18.58 1.31 -14.11
CA MET A 101 19.13 0.00 -14.46
C MET A 101 18.84 -0.38 -15.91
N PRO A 102 19.84 -0.82 -16.69
CA PRO A 102 19.64 -1.43 -18.00
C PRO A 102 18.73 -2.67 -17.97
N LEU A 103 18.03 -2.93 -19.08
CA LEU A 103 17.06 -4.04 -19.15
C LEU A 103 17.71 -5.43 -19.06
N ASP A 104 18.92 -5.58 -19.59
CA ASP A 104 19.70 -6.83 -19.50
C ASP A 104 20.12 -7.13 -18.04
N ASP A 105 20.50 -6.11 -17.28
CA ASP A 105 20.75 -6.23 -15.84
C ASP A 105 19.49 -6.67 -15.07
N ILE A 106 18.33 -6.05 -15.39
CA ILE A 106 17.04 -6.43 -14.78
C ILE A 106 16.72 -7.90 -15.11
N GLN A 107 16.89 -8.32 -16.37
CA GLN A 107 16.65 -9.69 -16.80
C GLN A 107 17.54 -10.69 -16.06
N ALA A 108 18.84 -10.41 -15.97
CA ALA A 108 19.80 -11.28 -15.28
C ALA A 108 19.47 -11.43 -13.79
N ARG A 109 19.12 -10.32 -13.12
CA ARG A 109 18.75 -10.32 -11.69
C ARG A 109 17.42 -11.02 -11.44
N ALA A 110 16.41 -10.80 -12.29
CA ALA A 110 15.13 -11.49 -12.18
C ALA A 110 15.30 -13.00 -12.33
N ALA A 111 16.11 -13.45 -13.30
CA ALA A 111 16.42 -14.86 -13.48
C ALA A 111 17.18 -15.45 -12.28
N MET A 112 18.09 -14.69 -11.67
CA MET A 112 18.80 -15.10 -10.45
C MET A 112 17.83 -15.28 -9.28
N ILE A 113 16.97 -14.28 -9.02
CA ILE A 113 15.97 -14.33 -7.94
C ILE A 113 15.02 -15.51 -8.15
N GLN A 114 14.50 -15.68 -9.37
CA GLN A 114 13.55 -16.75 -9.68
C GLN A 114 14.10 -18.15 -9.39
N ARG A 115 15.39 -18.39 -9.61
CA ARG A 115 16.03 -19.70 -9.30
C ARG A 115 16.16 -19.97 -7.81
N GLY A 116 16.19 -18.92 -6.99
CA GLY A 116 16.32 -19.01 -5.54
C GLY A 116 14.98 -19.10 -4.80
N LYS A 117 13.86 -18.99 -5.52
CA LYS A 117 12.52 -19.13 -4.96
C LYS A 117 12.06 -20.59 -4.90
#